data_AF-A0A7J8AGH3-F1
#
_entry.id   AF-A0A7J8AGH3-F1
#
_cell.length_a   1.000
_cell.length_b   1.000
_cell.length_c   1.000
_cell.angle_alpha   90.00
_cell.angle_beta   90.00
_cell.angle_gamma   90.00
#
_symmetry.space_group_name_H-M   'P 1'
#
loop_
_entity.id
_entity.type
_entity.pdbx_description
1 polymer ?
#
loop_
_entity_poly.entity_id
_entity_poly.type
_entity_poly.pdbx_seq_one_letter_code
_entity_poly.pdbx_strand_id
1 'polypeptide(L)'
;MRPKAWKVPADSRTPETAAALKRTIEALMDRGAVVRNLENLGERALPYKMSAHSQRHNRGGYFLVDFYAPTTTVESMMEYLSRDIDVIRPNIIKHPLTQEVKECEGIVPIPLEEKLYFAKKRK
;
A
#
# COMPACT_ATOMS: atom_id res chain seq x y z
N MET A 1 3.56 -36.54 21.66
CA MET A 1 3.49 -35.10 21.32
C MET A 1 2.46 -34.92 20.21
N ARG A 2 1.33 -34.27 20.49
CA ARG A 2 0.33 -33.94 19.45
C ARG A 2 0.64 -32.53 18.91
N PRO A 3 0.70 -32.31 17.60
CA PRO A 3 0.87 -30.96 17.08
C PRO A 3 -0.38 -30.14 17.46
N LYS A 4 -0.15 -29.02 18.16
CA LYS A 4 -1.19 -28.02 18.42
C LYS A 4 -1.63 -27.47 17.06
N ALA A 5 -2.76 -27.96 16.56
CA ALA A 5 -3.46 -27.33 15.46
C ALA A 5 -3.88 -25.93 15.92
N TRP A 6 -3.26 -24.90 15.34
CA TRP A 6 -3.72 -23.53 15.52
C TRP A 6 -5.09 -23.42 14.84
N LYS A 7 -6.16 -23.41 15.63
CA LYS A 7 -7.51 -23.12 15.14
C LYS A 7 -7.53 -21.68 14.67
N VAL A 8 -7.41 -21.48 13.36
CA VAL A 8 -7.78 -20.21 12.72
C VAL A 8 -9.30 -20.07 12.91
N PRO A 9 -9.81 -18.95 13.46
CA PRO A 9 -11.25 -18.74 13.59
C PRO A 9 -11.88 -18.83 12.20
N ALA A 10 -12.87 -19.70 12.06
CA ALA A 10 -13.56 -19.93 10.80
C ALA A 10 -14.56 -18.80 10.56
N ASP A 11 -14.08 -17.69 10.01
CA ASP A 11 -14.95 -16.77 9.26
C ASP A 11 -15.26 -17.43 7.91
N SER A 12 -16.53 -17.48 7.53
CA SER A 12 -17.04 -18.19 6.35
C SER A 12 -16.48 -17.70 5.01
N ARG A 13 -15.78 -16.56 4.99
CA ARG A 13 -15.12 -15.94 3.82
C ARG A 13 -13.64 -16.31 3.64
N THR A 14 -13.09 -17.07 4.58
CA THR A 14 -11.68 -17.48 4.55
C THR A 14 -11.26 -18.23 3.27
N PRO A 15 -12.03 -19.17 2.69
CA PRO A 15 -11.57 -19.89 1.50
C PRO A 15 -11.58 -19.03 0.24
N GLU A 16 -12.61 -18.19 0.07
CA GLU A 16 -12.73 -17.29 -1.08
C GLU A 16 -11.62 -16.22 -1.06
N THR A 17 -11.38 -15.65 0.13
CA THR A 17 -10.30 -14.66 0.32
C THR A 17 -8.93 -15.30 0.07
N ALA A 18 -8.70 -16.51 0.58
CA ALA A 18 -7.44 -17.24 0.33
C ALA A 18 -7.24 -17.54 -1.16
N ALA A 19 -8.31 -17.91 -1.88
CA ALA A 19 -8.25 -18.13 -3.32
C ALA A 19 -7.94 -16.82 -4.08
N ALA A 20 -8.54 -15.69 -3.69
CA ALA A 20 -8.28 -14.37 -4.26
C ALA A 20 -6.84 -13.91 -4.03
N LEU A 21 -6.31 -14.12 -2.83
CA LEU A 21 -4.90 -13.82 -2.53
C LEU A 21 -3.96 -14.70 -3.34
N LYS A 22 -4.23 -16.01 -3.40
CA LYS A 22 -3.41 -16.97 -4.15
C LYS A 22 -3.29 -16.57 -5.62
N ARG A 23 -4.42 -16.34 -6.30
CA ARG A 23 -4.42 -15.95 -7.73
C ARG A 23 -3.78 -14.58 -7.99
N THR A 24 -3.80 -13.68 -7.00
CA THR A 24 -3.11 -12.38 -7.09
C THR A 24 -1.60 -12.55 -7.01
N ILE A 25 -1.12 -13.39 -6.07
CA ILE A 25 0.30 -13.69 -5.89
C ILE A 25 0.86 -14.46 -7.09
N GLU A 26 0.13 -15.45 -7.58
CA GLU A 26 0.52 -16.20 -8.80
C GLU A 26 0.68 -15.23 -9.98
N ALA A 27 -0.27 -14.32 -10.19
CA ALA A 27 -0.18 -13.32 -11.25
C ALA A 27 1.00 -12.34 -11.10
N LEU A 28 1.43 -12.04 -9.86
CA LEU A 28 2.65 -11.28 -9.59
C LEU A 28 3.89 -12.08 -10.01
N MET A 29 3.97 -13.34 -9.59
CA MET A 29 5.09 -14.22 -9.89
C MET A 29 5.24 -14.51 -11.39
N ASP A 30 4.12 -14.70 -12.09
CA ASP A 30 4.10 -14.90 -13.55
C ASP A 30 4.68 -13.73 -14.34
N ARG A 31 4.66 -12.52 -13.77
CA ARG A 31 5.24 -11.30 -14.37
C ARG A 31 6.65 -10.99 -13.88
N GLY A 32 7.32 -11.97 -13.27
CA GLY A 32 8.69 -11.86 -12.79
C GLY A 32 8.84 -11.05 -11.49
N ALA A 33 7.77 -10.91 -10.70
CA ALA A 33 7.87 -10.33 -9.37
C ALA A 33 8.29 -11.38 -8.33
N VAL A 34 9.15 -10.99 -7.40
CA VAL A 34 9.56 -11.82 -6.24
C VAL A 34 8.85 -11.29 -5.01
N VAL A 35 7.90 -12.07 -4.48
CA VAL A 35 7.14 -11.69 -3.28
C VAL A 35 7.99 -11.91 -2.02
N ARG A 36 8.07 -10.89 -1.19
CA ARG A 36 8.85 -10.85 0.07
C ARG A 36 7.97 -11.16 1.28
N ASN A 37 6.81 -10.52 1.38
CA ASN A 37 5.93 -10.61 2.54
C ASN A 37 4.47 -10.42 2.15
N LEU A 38 3.56 -10.99 2.94
CA LEU A 38 2.12 -10.79 2.85
C LEU A 38 1.57 -10.54 4.25
N GLU A 39 0.98 -9.37 4.45
CA GLU A 39 0.39 -8.97 5.72
C GLU A 39 -1.12 -8.77 5.59
N ASN A 40 -1.85 -9.23 6.61
CA ASN A 40 -3.29 -9.05 6.72
C ASN A 40 -3.61 -8.02 7.81
N LEU A 41 -4.14 -6.86 7.42
CA LEU A 41 -4.54 -5.78 8.33
C LEU A 41 -5.97 -5.94 8.89
N GLY A 42 -6.66 -6.99 8.44
CA GLY A 42 -8.02 -7.39 8.85
C GLY A 42 -9.14 -6.82 7.98
N GLU A 43 -10.34 -7.34 8.17
CA GLU A 43 -11.56 -6.80 7.56
C GLU A 43 -12.10 -5.63 8.37
N ARG A 44 -12.19 -4.44 7.76
CA ARG A 44 -12.66 -3.22 8.43
C ARG A 44 -13.80 -2.58 7.63
N ALA A 45 -14.54 -1.70 8.30
CA ALA A 45 -15.46 -0.81 7.60
C ALA A 45 -14.65 0.18 6.74
N LEU A 46 -15.07 0.38 5.50
CA LEU A 46 -14.43 1.34 4.62
C LEU A 46 -14.72 2.76 5.12
N PRO A 47 -13.76 3.70 5.04
CA PRO A 47 -13.97 5.09 5.47
C PRO A 47 -15.12 5.79 4.73
N TYR A 48 -15.41 5.33 3.51
CA TYR A 48 -16.54 5.77 2.70
C TYR A 48 -17.01 4.62 1.80
N LYS A 49 -18.23 4.75 1.28
CA LYS A 49 -18.82 3.75 0.37
C LYS A 49 -18.06 3.74 -0.95
N MET A 50 -17.50 2.60 -1.33
CA MET A 50 -16.82 2.43 -2.61
C MET A 50 -17.71 1.67 -3.58
N SER A 51 -17.76 2.10 -4.84
CA SER A 51 -18.46 1.38 -5.91
C SER A 51 -17.42 0.81 -6.86
N ALA A 52 -17.42 -0.51 -7.03
CA ALA A 52 -16.53 -1.23 -7.92
C ALA A 52 -17.29 -2.42 -8.53
N HIS A 53 -17.02 -2.77 -9.79
CA HIS A 53 -17.65 -3.91 -10.46
C HIS A 53 -19.19 -3.97 -10.32
N SER A 54 -19.86 -2.82 -10.46
CA SER A 54 -21.32 -2.66 -10.30
C SER A 54 -21.88 -3.04 -8.91
N GLN A 55 -21.01 -3.15 -7.90
CA GLN A 55 -21.37 -3.38 -6.50
C GLN A 55 -20.95 -2.21 -5.62
N ARG A 56 -21.69 -2.01 -4.52
CA ARG A 56 -21.41 -0.97 -3.53
C ARG A 56 -20.94 -1.60 -2.22
N HIS A 57 -19.70 -1.31 -1.84
CA HIS A 57 -19.02 -1.89 -0.70
C HIS A 57 -18.98 -0.92 0.48
N ASN A 58 -19.26 -1.44 1.68
CA ASN A 58 -19.14 -0.72 2.96
C ASN A 58 -18.07 -1.32 3.88
N ARG A 59 -17.63 -2.55 3.61
CA ARG A 59 -16.56 -3.27 4.32
C ARG A 59 -15.59 -3.87 3.31
N GLY A 60 -14.35 -4.08 3.71
CA GLY A 60 -13.32 -4.70 2.89
C GLY A 60 -12.16 -5.24 3.72
N GLY A 61 -11.50 -6.27 3.19
CA GLY A 61 -10.24 -6.80 3.71
C GLY A 61 -9.07 -5.95 3.24
N TYR A 62 -8.15 -5.63 4.16
CA TYR A 62 -6.95 -4.88 3.85
C TYR A 62 -5.74 -5.80 3.88
N PHE A 63 -5.02 -5.88 2.75
CA PHE A 63 -3.83 -6.70 2.59
C PHE A 63 -2.67 -5.84 2.07
N LEU A 64 -1.48 -6.10 2.61
CA LEU A 64 -0.23 -5.54 2.09
C LEU A 64 0.59 -6.68 1.50
N VAL A 65 1.13 -6.45 0.31
CA VAL A 65 2.01 -7.41 -0.37
C VAL A 65 3.29 -6.68 -0.72
N ASP A 66 4.38 -7.09 -0.10
CA ASP A 66 5.71 -6.58 -0.39
C ASP A 66 6.34 -7.45 -1.46
N PHE A 67 6.83 -6.84 -2.54
CA PHE A 67 7.45 -7.56 -3.63
C PHE A 67 8.51 -6.71 -4.32
N TYR A 68 9.46 -7.39 -4.98
CA TYR A 68 10.40 -6.80 -5.92
C TYR A 68 9.93 -7.10 -7.33
N ALA A 69 9.78 -6.10 -8.18
CA ALA A 69 9.41 -6.28 -9.58
C ALA A 69 10.13 -5.28 -10.49
N PRO A 70 10.29 -5.61 -11.79
CA PRO A 70 10.65 -4.64 -12.81
C PRO A 70 9.61 -3.52 -12.91
N THR A 71 10.04 -2.33 -13.35
CA THR A 71 9.14 -1.17 -13.51
C THR A 71 8.02 -1.41 -14.52
N THR A 72 8.28 -2.20 -15.56
CA THR A 72 7.30 -2.59 -16.59
C THR A 72 6.16 -3.44 -16.03
N THR A 73 6.40 -4.19 -14.95
CA THR A 73 5.41 -5.10 -14.36
C THR A 73 4.31 -4.34 -13.60
N VAL A 74 4.59 -3.12 -13.13
CA VAL A 74 3.64 -2.33 -12.31
C VAL A 74 2.36 -1.99 -13.10
N GLU A 75 2.50 -1.51 -14.32
CA GLU A 75 1.36 -1.15 -15.17
C GLU A 75 0.53 -2.38 -15.55
N SER A 76 1.19 -3.45 -15.98
CA SER A 76 0.54 -4.73 -16.30
C SER A 76 -0.21 -5.34 -15.11
N MET A 77 0.35 -5.23 -13.91
CA MET A 77 -0.29 -5.72 -12.69
C MET A 77 -1.51 -4.85 -12.30
N MET A 78 -1.41 -3.53 -12.41
CA MET A 78 -2.56 -2.64 -12.16
C MET A 78 -3.73 -2.93 -13.12
N GLU A 79 -3.45 -3.22 -14.40
CA GLU A 79 -4.49 -3.61 -15.37
C GLU A 79 -5.07 -5.00 -15.10
N TYR A 80 -4.29 -5.93 -14.55
CA TYR A 80 -4.80 -7.22 -14.10
C TYR A 80 -5.75 -7.06 -12.91
N LEU A 81 -5.34 -6.31 -11.89
CA LEU A 81 -6.13 -6.08 -10.68
C LEU A 81 -7.39 -5.23 -10.92
N SER A 82 -7.40 -4.37 -11.93
CA SER A 82 -8.59 -3.55 -12.25
C SER A 82 -9.74 -4.37 -12.86
N ARG A 83 -9.46 -5.55 -13.41
CA ARG A 83 -10.45 -6.49 -13.96
C ARG A 83 -10.98 -7.46 -12.93
N ASP A 84 -10.30 -7.54 -11.79
CA ASP A 84 -10.56 -8.49 -10.74
C ASP A 84 -11.76 -8.07 -9.88
N ILE A 85 -12.87 -8.80 -10.00
CA ILE A 85 -14.13 -8.50 -9.31
C ILE A 85 -14.04 -8.56 -7.78
N ASP A 86 -13.08 -9.31 -7.22
CA ASP A 86 -12.93 -9.39 -5.75
C ASP A 86 -12.10 -8.23 -5.19
N VAL A 87 -11.43 -7.47 -6.05
CA VAL A 87 -10.57 -6.35 -5.65
C VAL A 87 -11.36 -5.04 -5.77
N ILE A 88 -11.66 -4.42 -4.62
CA ILE A 88 -12.40 -3.15 -4.59
C ILE A 88 -11.53 -1.98 -5.08
N ARG A 89 -10.25 -1.96 -4.67
CA ARG A 89 -9.30 -0.92 -5.02
C ARG A 89 -7.86 -1.41 -4.95
N PRO A 90 -7.19 -1.61 -6.09
CA PRO A 90 -5.76 -1.87 -6.12
C PRO A 90 -4.95 -0.57 -6.03
N ASN A 91 -3.78 -0.63 -5.41
CA ASN A 91 -2.78 0.43 -5.47
C ASN A 91 -1.38 -0.17 -5.27
N ILE A 92 -0.40 0.31 -6.05
CA ILE A 92 1.01 -0.09 -5.93
C ILE A 92 1.81 1.19 -5.64
N ILE A 93 2.50 1.19 -4.51
CA ILE A 93 3.34 2.31 -4.07
C ILE A 93 4.77 1.83 -3.85
N LYS A 94 5.73 2.77 -3.92
CA LYS A 94 7.10 2.47 -3.52
C LYS A 94 7.11 2.18 -2.02
N HIS A 95 7.81 1.10 -1.63
CA HIS A 95 7.88 0.68 -0.25
C HIS A 95 8.56 1.76 0.61
N PRO A 96 7.99 2.22 1.74
CA PRO A 96 8.51 3.36 2.50
C PRO A 96 9.95 3.15 2.99
N LEU A 97 10.33 1.91 3.32
CA LEU A 97 11.71 1.58 3.71
C LEU A 97 12.75 1.70 2.58
N THR A 98 12.34 1.99 1.34
CA THR A 98 13.30 2.30 0.25
C THR A 98 13.81 3.74 0.29
N GLN A 99 13.13 4.62 1.03
CA GLN A 99 13.56 6.00 1.20
C GLN A 99 14.35 6.12 2.50
N GLU A 100 15.59 6.60 2.38
CA GLU A 100 16.41 6.90 3.54
C GLU A 100 15.76 8.05 4.33
N VAL A 101 15.56 7.83 5.63
CA VAL A 101 15.07 8.86 6.54
C VAL A 101 16.22 9.80 6.82
N LYS A 102 16.15 11.02 6.29
CA LYS A 102 17.12 12.08 6.59
C LYS A 102 17.00 12.48 8.05
N GLU A 103 18.13 12.70 8.70
CA GLU A 103 18.14 13.25 10.06
C GLU A 103 17.51 14.64 10.05
N CYS A 104 16.62 14.87 11.02
CA CYS A 104 15.95 16.14 11.21
C CYS A 104 16.69 16.90 12.33
N GLU A 105 17.44 17.94 11.97
CA GLU A 105 18.14 18.82 12.93
C GLU A 105 17.18 19.71 13.75
N GLY A 106 15.89 19.72 13.40
CA GLY A 106 14.88 20.56 14.02
C GLY A 106 14.67 21.88 13.28
N ILE A 107 13.94 22.79 13.92
CA ILE A 107 13.67 24.11 13.34
C ILE A 107 14.93 24.97 13.49
N VAL A 108 15.58 25.28 12.36
CA VAL A 108 16.67 26.27 12.34
C VAL A 108 16.04 27.66 12.39
N PRO A 109 16.37 28.50 13.40
CA PRO A 109 15.86 29.86 13.46
C PRO A 109 16.38 30.66 12.25
N ILE A 110 15.47 31.15 11.43
CA ILE A 110 15.82 31.94 10.23
C ILE A 110 16.01 33.40 10.69
N PRO A 111 17.22 33.97 10.58
CA PRO A 111 17.42 35.38 10.90
C PRO A 111 16.70 36.26 9.87
N LEU A 112 16.37 37.49 10.27
CA LEU A 112 15.89 38.49 9.31
C LEU A 112 17.00 38.79 8.30
N GLU A 113 16.65 38.79 7.02
CA GLU A 113 17.61 39.11 5.96
C GLU A 113 18.03 40.59 6.08
N GLU A 114 19.31 40.81 6.36
CA GLU A 114 19.89 42.16 6.44
C GLU A 114 20.36 42.62 5.05
N LYS A 115 20.59 43.94 4.90
CA LYS A 115 21.09 44.56 3.65
C LYS A 115 20.16 44.47 2.44
N LEU A 116 18.86 44.26 2.66
CA LEU A 116 17.82 44.35 1.62
C LEU A 116 17.79 45.73 0.91
N TYR A 117 18.26 46.79 1.58
CA TYR A 117 18.30 48.13 1.04
C TYR A 117 19.68 48.77 1.26
N PHE A 118 20.14 49.54 0.27
CA PHE A 118 21.32 50.39 0.42
C PHE A 118 21.09 51.43 1.53
N ALA A 119 22.10 51.63 2.38
CA ALA A 119 22.09 52.64 3.43
C ALA A 119 22.05 54.06 2.81
N LYS A 120 20.84 54.52 2.49
CA LYS A 120 20.58 55.86 1.97
C LYS A 120 20.50 56.81 3.16
N LYS A 121 21.41 57.79 3.24
CA LYS A 121 21.32 58.86 4.25
C LYS A 121 19.97 59.58 4.09
N ARG A 122 19.05 59.40 5.06
CA ARG A 122 17.87 60.25 5.19
C ARG A 122 18.31 61.54 5.87
N LYS A 123 18.03 62.68 5.22
CA LYS A 123 18.24 64.03 5.76
C LYS A 123 17.31 64.28 6.94
#